data_AF-A0A250IS57-F1
#
_entry.id   AF-A0A250IS57-F1
#
_cell.length_a   1.000
_cell.length_b   1.000
_cell.length_c   1.000
_cell.angle_alpha   90.00
_cell.angle_beta   90.00
_cell.angle_gamma   90.00
#
_symmetry.space_group_name_H-M   'P 1'
#
loop_
_entity.id
_entity.type
_entity.pdbx_description
1 polymer ?
#
loop_
_entity_poly.entity_id
_entity_poly.type
_entity_poly.pdbx_seq_one_letter_code
_entity_poly.pdbx_strand_id
1 'polypeptide(L)'
;MRIKQKPEDFSVKESYRFDEVASGRYRVYLMDKQKLSTFDAANRLRDAFGLKPGSISYCGLKDKQGRTEQLIAVDGADVDMQEPDLRLKYLGRTDKALSSANITSNRFAVTVRMLTQESIGPLNVAAAEINRLGVVNYFDSQRFGSLKHGQGFIAKDLLRGDFEAALHNYLARPSELDRSDDAKVKAFWRDNWGKWDARVPFEGTKKYHRVLKSLREHPGDWVRAFLQIEADYRAMLLFTYQSYLWNEGVRRYLQELLPREHLFPMKYQAGTLLFHRDADSETLNTLRDSTFPLLAPDSLIEDPKKRKAVDWVMGREKLSLEQLRIEEAPRMLYFKHEERPTVIVPHKLVIGRVQNDDLNRGYLKVNIAFTLPPGAYATLVIKRLFHFEYEEDSAQKIREGWYTPPEERDGDEAPAARPPRGPRRPAARAEAPRTEAPRAAARGARPASQAPRRPPVSDSAVGRLAQPKEAPPPAAAPAAPVGFRERQRQKKDAKVQARKEQAAKRPESRKKK
;
A
#
# COMPACT_ATOMS: atom_id res chain seq x y z
N MET A 1 -7.66 12.43 -20.94
CA MET A 1 -8.23 12.65 -19.59
C MET A 1 -7.23 12.50 -18.44
N ARG A 2 -7.55 13.05 -17.27
CA ARG A 2 -6.81 12.91 -15.99
C ARG A 2 -7.79 12.85 -14.82
N ILE A 3 -7.40 12.15 -13.74
CA ILE A 3 -8.09 12.14 -12.44
C ILE A 3 -7.10 12.49 -11.33
N LYS A 4 -7.61 12.86 -10.14
CA LYS A 4 -6.79 13.12 -8.94
C LYS A 4 -5.76 14.25 -9.12
N GLN A 5 -6.09 15.30 -9.89
CA GLN A 5 -5.20 16.48 -10.02
C GLN A 5 -5.23 17.33 -8.73
N LYS A 6 -6.40 17.46 -8.11
CA LYS A 6 -6.55 17.94 -6.72
C LYS A 6 -7.28 16.92 -5.84
N PRO A 7 -7.12 16.96 -4.50
CA PRO A 7 -7.76 15.99 -3.60
C PRO A 7 -9.28 15.88 -3.78
N GLU A 8 -9.95 17.01 -4.06
CA GLU A 8 -11.39 17.09 -4.24
C GLU A 8 -11.88 16.41 -5.53
N ASP A 9 -10.97 16.20 -6.51
CA ASP A 9 -11.30 15.46 -7.73
C ASP A 9 -11.56 13.97 -7.46
N PHE A 10 -11.22 13.47 -6.27
CA PHE A 10 -11.46 12.10 -5.91
C PHE A 10 -11.95 12.03 -4.47
N SER A 11 -13.27 12.13 -4.33
CA SER A 11 -13.97 12.09 -3.05
C SER A 11 -14.57 10.70 -2.80
N VAL A 12 -14.34 10.17 -1.61
CA VAL A 12 -14.88 8.88 -1.18
C VAL A 12 -15.56 9.04 0.17
N LYS A 13 -16.82 8.60 0.28
CA LYS A 13 -17.55 8.55 1.55
C LYS A 13 -17.99 7.12 1.83
N GLU A 14 -17.51 6.54 2.93
CA GLU A 14 -18.00 5.25 3.39
C GLU A 14 -19.46 5.36 3.83
N SER A 15 -20.28 4.42 3.38
CA SER A 15 -21.54 4.09 4.05
C SER A 15 -21.27 2.92 4.99
N TYR A 16 -21.72 3.04 6.23
CA TYR A 16 -21.28 2.17 7.31
C TYR A 16 -22.44 1.76 8.22
N ARG A 17 -22.19 0.72 9.01
CA ARG A 17 -23.03 0.28 10.13
C ARG A 17 -22.14 -0.19 11.27
N PHE A 18 -22.44 0.24 12.47
CA PHE A 18 -21.91 -0.34 13.70
C PHE A 18 -23.03 -0.39 14.73
N ASP A 19 -22.95 -1.37 15.62
CA ASP A 19 -23.91 -1.49 16.71
C ASP A 19 -23.44 -0.60 17.86
N GLU A 20 -24.27 0.40 18.19
CA GLU A 20 -23.97 1.34 19.26
C GLU A 20 -24.20 0.68 20.63
N VAL A 21 -23.19 0.77 21.49
CA VAL A 21 -23.23 0.24 22.85
C VAL A 21 -22.78 1.35 23.79
N ALA A 22 -23.70 1.86 24.62
CA ALA A 22 -23.43 3.02 25.48
C ALA A 22 -22.20 2.84 26.40
N SER A 23 -21.96 1.63 26.88
CA SER A 23 -20.80 1.24 27.71
C SER A 23 -19.63 0.68 26.90
N GLY A 24 -19.72 0.68 25.56
CA GLY A 24 -18.76 0.06 24.65
C GLY A 24 -17.34 0.58 24.83
N ARG A 25 -16.35 -0.33 24.82
CA ARG A 25 -14.94 0.03 25.05
C ARG A 25 -14.38 0.96 23.97
N TYR A 26 -14.82 0.78 22.73
CA TYR A 26 -14.30 1.51 21.58
C TYR A 26 -15.10 2.76 21.29
N ARG A 27 -14.40 3.89 21.03
CA ARG A 27 -15.01 5.14 20.60
C ARG A 27 -14.99 5.22 19.10
N VAL A 28 -16.14 5.40 18.48
CA VAL A 28 -16.29 5.42 17.02
C VAL A 28 -16.31 6.86 16.53
N TYR A 29 -15.48 7.13 15.53
CA TYR A 29 -15.37 8.43 14.88
C TYR A 29 -15.54 8.30 13.38
N LEU A 30 -16.18 9.29 12.76
CA LEU A 30 -16.03 9.56 11.35
C LEU A 30 -14.75 10.37 11.14
N MET A 31 -13.81 9.83 10.38
CA MET A 31 -12.54 10.47 10.03
C MET A 31 -12.62 11.03 8.61
N ASP A 32 -12.55 12.35 8.46
CA ASP A 32 -12.35 13.06 7.19
C ASP A 32 -10.86 13.37 7.03
N LYS A 33 -10.22 12.82 5.99
CA LYS A 33 -8.80 13.05 5.70
C LYS A 33 -8.60 13.47 4.24
N GLN A 34 -7.58 14.29 4.00
CA GLN A 34 -7.10 14.64 2.65
C GLN A 34 -5.58 14.49 2.55
N LYS A 35 -5.06 14.04 1.40
CA LYS A 35 -3.60 13.89 1.16
C LYS A 35 -2.86 12.98 2.17
N LEU A 36 -3.60 12.20 2.97
CA LEU A 36 -3.08 11.26 3.96
C LEU A 36 -3.55 9.84 3.62
N SER A 37 -2.65 8.85 3.72
CA SER A 37 -3.11 7.46 3.75
C SER A 37 -3.81 7.17 5.08
N THR A 38 -4.59 6.08 5.14
CA THR A 38 -5.21 5.64 6.40
C THR A 38 -4.15 5.37 7.47
N PHE A 39 -2.99 4.82 7.10
CA PHE A 39 -1.87 4.62 8.03
C PHE A 39 -1.25 5.93 8.51
N ASP A 40 -1.08 6.92 7.63
CA ASP A 40 -0.54 8.23 8.02
C ASP A 40 -1.47 8.91 9.05
N ALA A 41 -2.78 8.89 8.81
CA ALA A 41 -3.77 9.46 9.71
C ALA A 41 -3.82 8.71 11.06
N ALA A 42 -3.80 7.37 11.04
CA ALA A 42 -3.78 6.56 12.26
C ALA A 42 -2.48 6.76 13.08
N ASN A 43 -1.33 6.86 12.42
CA ASN A 43 -0.06 7.14 13.08
C ASN A 43 -0.06 8.55 13.69
N ARG A 44 -0.58 9.56 12.98
CA ARG A 44 -0.70 10.92 13.52
C ARG A 44 -1.59 10.96 14.76
N LEU A 45 -2.73 10.28 14.73
CA LEU A 45 -3.61 10.11 15.90
C LEU A 45 -2.88 9.42 17.05
N ARG A 46 -2.18 8.31 16.77
CA ARG A 46 -1.43 7.58 17.79
C ARG A 46 -0.40 8.48 18.48
N ASP A 47 0.38 9.21 17.70
CA ASP A 47 1.48 10.01 18.21
C ASP A 47 0.96 11.25 18.97
N ALA A 48 -0.11 11.89 18.49
CA ALA A 48 -0.74 13.03 19.13
C ALA A 48 -1.40 12.70 20.49
N PHE A 49 -2.01 11.51 20.61
CA PHE A 49 -2.76 11.10 21.81
C PHE A 49 -2.05 10.02 22.64
N GLY A 50 -0.80 9.66 22.32
CA GLY A 50 -0.04 8.66 23.07
C GLY A 50 -0.65 7.26 23.04
N LEU A 51 -1.33 6.89 21.95
CA LEU A 51 -2.06 5.63 21.86
C LEU A 51 -1.12 4.44 21.64
N LYS A 52 -1.54 3.26 22.08
CA LYS A 52 -0.77 2.02 21.87
C LYS A 52 -0.85 1.56 20.41
N PRO A 53 0.18 0.89 19.86
CA PRO A 53 0.06 0.20 18.57
C PRO A 53 -1.16 -0.73 18.54
N GLY A 54 -1.94 -0.71 17.46
CA GLY A 54 -3.15 -1.54 17.30
C GLY A 54 -4.41 -1.02 18.01
N SER A 55 -4.35 0.12 18.69
CA SER A 55 -5.51 0.72 19.38
C SER A 55 -6.53 1.39 18.45
N ILE A 56 -6.18 1.64 17.19
CA ILE A 56 -7.07 2.21 16.18
C ILE A 56 -7.43 1.13 15.17
N SER A 57 -8.72 0.87 15.03
CA SER A 57 -9.29 -0.02 14.02
C SER A 57 -10.07 0.77 12.96
N TYR A 58 -10.17 0.25 11.75
CA TYR A 58 -10.85 0.89 10.62
C TYR A 58 -11.37 -0.17 9.64
N CYS A 59 -12.40 0.17 8.86
CA CYS A 59 -13.11 -0.79 8.00
C CYS A 59 -12.34 -1.15 6.72
N GLY A 60 -11.37 -0.32 6.33
CA GLY A 60 -10.53 -0.55 5.18
C GLY A 60 -9.56 0.61 4.93
N LEU A 61 -8.66 0.41 3.98
CA LEU A 61 -7.72 1.44 3.57
C LEU A 61 -8.39 2.36 2.53
N LYS A 62 -8.03 3.64 2.59
CA LYS A 62 -8.46 4.67 1.65
C LYS A 62 -7.27 5.39 1.04
N ASP A 63 -7.46 5.84 -0.19
CA ASP A 63 -6.41 6.45 -1.00
C ASP A 63 -5.82 7.68 -0.29
N LYS A 64 -4.50 7.84 -0.44
CA LYS A 64 -3.81 9.06 -0.04
C LYS A 64 -4.20 10.22 -0.96
N GLN A 65 -4.31 9.96 -2.25
CA GLN A 65 -4.60 10.96 -3.28
C GLN A 65 -6.11 11.13 -3.46
N GLY A 66 -6.72 11.84 -2.52
CA GLY A 66 -8.14 12.14 -2.51
C GLY A 66 -8.60 12.75 -1.19
N ARG A 67 -9.89 13.07 -1.10
CA ARG A 67 -10.60 13.39 0.14
C ARG A 67 -11.48 12.20 0.54
N THR A 68 -11.33 11.71 1.76
CA THR A 68 -11.98 10.46 2.16
C THR A 68 -12.60 10.57 3.54
N GLU A 69 -13.85 10.14 3.66
CA GLU A 69 -14.56 9.95 4.93
C GLU A 69 -14.69 8.46 5.22
N GLN A 70 -14.14 8.00 6.34
CA GLN A 70 -14.19 6.60 6.77
C GLN A 70 -14.42 6.47 8.27
N LEU A 71 -14.95 5.34 8.73
CA LEU A 71 -15.01 5.05 10.17
C LEU A 71 -13.65 4.62 10.71
N ILE A 72 -13.36 5.10 11.92
CA ILE A 72 -12.33 4.56 12.79
C ILE A 72 -12.90 4.29 14.17
N ALA A 73 -12.32 3.35 14.90
CA ALA A 73 -12.62 3.13 16.30
C ALA A 73 -11.35 3.09 17.14
N VAL A 74 -11.33 3.90 18.20
CA VAL A 74 -10.21 4.04 19.13
C VAL A 74 -10.52 3.26 20.40
N ASP A 75 -9.58 2.41 20.80
CA ASP A 75 -9.68 1.61 22.01
C ASP A 75 -9.49 2.47 23.27
N GLY A 76 -10.56 2.64 24.05
CA GLY A 76 -10.49 3.09 25.44
C GLY A 76 -10.17 4.58 25.68
N ALA A 77 -9.83 5.33 24.64
CA ALA A 77 -9.48 6.75 24.72
C ALA A 77 -10.40 7.61 23.86
N ASP A 78 -10.76 8.78 24.38
CA ASP A 78 -11.43 9.82 23.60
C ASP A 78 -10.35 10.65 22.90
N VAL A 79 -10.56 10.90 21.61
CA VAL A 79 -9.66 11.72 20.78
C VAL A 79 -10.45 12.82 20.08
N ASP A 80 -9.83 13.98 19.90
CA ASP A 80 -10.41 15.08 19.14
C ASP A 80 -9.33 15.78 18.30
N MET A 81 -9.52 15.79 16.99
CA MET A 81 -8.61 16.43 16.06
C MET A 81 -9.41 17.16 14.99
N GLN A 82 -9.12 18.45 14.82
CA GLN A 82 -9.79 19.36 13.88
C GLN A 82 -8.76 20.08 13.00
N GLU A 83 -7.82 19.34 12.42
CA GLU A 83 -6.82 19.90 11.49
C GLU A 83 -7.41 20.11 10.09
N PRO A 84 -6.84 20.99 9.26
CA PRO A 84 -7.32 21.21 7.89
C PRO A 84 -7.36 19.94 7.04
N ASP A 85 -6.38 19.05 7.21
CA ASP A 85 -6.21 17.82 6.44
C ASP A 85 -6.67 16.53 7.15
N LEU A 86 -7.09 16.64 8.43
CA LEU A 86 -7.57 15.53 9.24
C LEU A 86 -8.55 16.01 10.31
N ARG A 87 -9.81 15.60 10.19
CA ARG A 87 -10.87 15.92 11.16
C ARG A 87 -11.55 14.66 11.67
N LEU A 88 -11.88 14.66 12.96
CA LEU A 88 -12.68 13.62 13.59
C LEU A 88 -14.04 14.15 14.01
N LYS A 89 -15.09 13.37 13.76
CA LYS A 89 -16.42 13.60 14.32
C LYS A 89 -16.80 12.37 15.14
N TYR A 90 -16.98 12.55 16.44
CA TYR A 90 -17.47 11.48 17.31
C TYR A 90 -18.89 11.05 16.91
N LEU A 91 -19.12 9.73 16.86
CA LEU A 91 -20.41 9.15 16.48
C LEU A 91 -21.06 8.32 17.59
N GLY A 92 -20.27 7.76 18.52
CA GLY A 92 -20.79 6.88 19.56
C GLY A 92 -19.76 5.85 20.01
N ARG A 93 -20.22 4.75 20.59
CA ARG A 93 -19.38 3.68 21.16
C ARG A 93 -19.80 2.31 20.65
N THR A 94 -18.87 1.37 20.66
CA THR A 94 -19.15 -0.03 20.35
C THR A 94 -18.31 -0.96 21.23
N ASP A 95 -18.72 -2.21 21.38
CA ASP A 95 -18.06 -3.23 22.21
C ASP A 95 -16.92 -3.95 21.46
N LYS A 96 -16.87 -3.84 20.13
CA LYS A 96 -15.92 -4.53 19.25
C LYS A 96 -15.10 -3.57 18.40
N ALA A 97 -13.86 -3.93 18.08
CA ALA A 97 -13.08 -3.21 17.07
C ALA A 97 -13.81 -3.24 15.71
N LEU A 98 -13.62 -2.19 14.90
CA LEU A 98 -14.18 -2.16 13.55
C LEU A 98 -13.46 -3.16 12.64
N SER A 99 -14.22 -3.72 11.70
CA SER A 99 -13.73 -4.61 10.67
C SER A 99 -14.34 -4.26 9.31
N SER A 100 -13.95 -4.97 8.26
CA SER A 100 -14.57 -4.83 6.93
C SER A 100 -16.06 -5.16 6.90
N ALA A 101 -16.60 -5.84 7.93
CA ALA A 101 -18.04 -6.07 8.05
C ALA A 101 -18.84 -4.79 8.35
N ASN A 102 -18.19 -3.74 8.85
CA ASN A 102 -18.84 -2.48 9.22
C ASN A 102 -19.06 -1.53 8.03
N ILE A 103 -18.51 -1.83 6.85
CA ILE A 103 -18.72 -1.04 5.64
C ILE A 103 -19.78 -1.70 4.74
N THR A 104 -20.76 -0.92 4.29
CA THR A 104 -21.81 -1.40 3.38
C THR A 104 -21.55 -1.00 1.94
N SER A 105 -20.95 0.18 1.71
CA SER A 105 -20.57 0.66 0.38
C SER A 105 -19.63 1.86 0.46
N ASN A 106 -19.06 2.24 -0.69
CA ASN A 106 -18.30 3.46 -0.86
C ASN A 106 -19.01 4.32 -1.91
N ARG A 107 -19.35 5.56 -1.55
CA ARG A 107 -19.89 6.56 -2.48
C ARG A 107 -18.75 7.39 -3.02
N PHE A 108 -18.60 7.38 -4.34
CA PHE A 108 -17.56 8.10 -5.04
C PHE A 108 -18.13 9.32 -5.75
N ALA A 109 -17.36 10.40 -5.72
CA ALA A 109 -17.48 11.50 -6.66
C ALA A 109 -16.09 11.76 -7.25
N VAL A 110 -15.97 11.54 -8.56
CA VAL A 110 -14.70 11.65 -9.29
C VAL A 110 -14.82 12.73 -10.35
N THR A 111 -13.99 13.75 -10.27
CA THR A 111 -13.82 14.75 -11.32
C THR A 111 -12.82 14.23 -12.34
N VAL A 112 -13.28 14.07 -13.58
CA VAL A 112 -12.43 13.75 -14.72
C VAL A 112 -12.15 15.03 -15.48
N ARG A 113 -10.86 15.29 -15.70
CA ARG A 113 -10.29 16.54 -16.23
C ARG A 113 -9.55 16.32 -17.54
N MET A 114 -9.14 17.40 -18.19
CA MET A 114 -8.49 17.37 -19.50
C MET A 114 -9.30 16.58 -20.52
N LEU A 115 -10.59 16.88 -20.60
CA LEU A 115 -11.52 16.31 -21.59
C LEU A 115 -11.63 17.27 -22.78
N THR A 116 -11.73 16.71 -23.98
CA THR A 116 -12.08 17.46 -25.19
C THR A 116 -13.55 17.27 -25.49
N GLN A 117 -14.08 17.98 -26.49
CA GLN A 117 -15.47 17.76 -26.93
C GLN A 117 -15.69 16.32 -27.44
N GLU A 118 -14.67 15.74 -28.06
CA GLU A 118 -14.67 14.35 -28.54
C GLU A 118 -14.75 13.34 -27.38
N SER A 119 -14.11 13.64 -26.25
CA SER A 119 -14.21 12.82 -25.04
C SER A 119 -15.63 12.68 -24.51
N ILE A 120 -16.48 13.69 -24.73
CA ILE A 120 -17.85 13.75 -24.16
C ILE A 120 -18.83 12.90 -24.96
N GLY A 121 -18.71 12.88 -26.30
CA GLY A 121 -19.69 12.26 -27.19
C GLY A 121 -20.06 10.81 -26.81
N PRO A 122 -19.08 9.92 -26.56
CA PRO A 122 -19.36 8.51 -26.27
C PRO A 122 -19.84 8.23 -24.83
N LEU A 123 -19.82 9.20 -23.91
CA LEU A 123 -19.99 8.91 -22.47
C LEU A 123 -21.36 8.35 -22.10
N ASN A 124 -22.43 8.84 -22.74
CA ASN A 124 -23.78 8.34 -22.46
C ASN A 124 -23.94 6.88 -22.89
N VAL A 125 -23.35 6.51 -24.04
CA VAL A 125 -23.34 5.12 -24.53
C VAL A 125 -22.52 4.24 -23.59
N ALA A 126 -21.32 4.70 -23.20
CA ALA A 126 -20.47 3.96 -22.27
C ALA A 126 -21.14 3.77 -20.89
N ALA A 127 -21.91 4.75 -20.41
CA ALA A 127 -22.67 4.61 -19.17
C ALA A 127 -23.81 3.60 -19.29
N ALA A 128 -24.53 3.60 -20.41
CA ALA A 128 -25.55 2.60 -20.69
C ALA A 128 -24.95 1.19 -20.79
N GLU A 129 -23.80 1.04 -21.43
CA GLU A 129 -23.03 -0.20 -21.46
C GLU A 129 -22.65 -0.66 -20.06
N ILE A 130 -22.14 0.22 -19.19
CA ILE A 130 -21.78 -0.14 -17.82
C ILE A 130 -23.00 -0.63 -17.04
N ASN A 131 -24.16 0.00 -17.20
CA ASN A 131 -25.39 -0.44 -16.54
C ASN A 131 -25.84 -1.81 -17.05
N ARG A 132 -25.69 -2.10 -18.36
CA ARG A 132 -26.05 -3.38 -18.96
C ARG A 132 -25.04 -4.48 -18.60
N LEU A 133 -23.77 -4.24 -18.85
CA LEU A 133 -22.69 -5.23 -18.82
C LEU A 133 -22.01 -5.34 -17.47
N GLY A 134 -22.09 -4.30 -16.64
CA GLY A 134 -21.28 -4.15 -15.45
C GLY A 134 -19.81 -3.82 -15.76
N VAL A 135 -18.99 -3.86 -14.73
CA VAL A 135 -17.54 -3.67 -14.77
C VAL A 135 -16.89 -4.90 -14.14
N VAL A 136 -15.94 -5.51 -14.83
CA VAL A 136 -15.17 -6.63 -14.27
C VAL A 136 -14.39 -6.11 -13.06
N ASN A 137 -14.56 -6.77 -11.92
CA ASN A 137 -14.15 -6.29 -10.59
C ASN A 137 -12.68 -6.57 -10.28
N TYR A 138 -11.80 -6.26 -11.23
CA TYR A 138 -10.35 -6.40 -11.08
C TYR A 138 -9.79 -5.65 -9.88
N PHE A 139 -8.58 -6.04 -9.50
CA PHE A 139 -7.70 -5.19 -8.72
C PHE A 139 -7.02 -4.20 -9.67
N ASP A 140 -7.14 -2.90 -9.40
CA ASP A 140 -6.54 -1.88 -10.28
C ASP A 140 -5.07 -1.60 -9.95
N SER A 141 -4.37 -0.86 -10.84
CA SER A 141 -2.97 -0.43 -10.75
C SER A 141 -2.55 0.05 -9.35
N GLN A 142 -3.44 0.71 -8.63
CA GLN A 142 -3.16 1.16 -7.27
C GLN A 142 -2.80 0.01 -6.30
N ARG A 143 -3.42 -1.16 -6.44
CA ARG A 143 -3.11 -2.34 -5.62
C ARG A 143 -1.68 -2.82 -5.84
N PHE A 144 -1.12 -2.55 -7.01
CA PHE A 144 0.18 -3.04 -7.44
C PHE A 144 1.30 -2.02 -7.28
N GLY A 145 1.08 -0.94 -6.51
CA GLY A 145 1.99 0.20 -6.35
C GLY A 145 3.48 -0.15 -6.24
N SER A 146 3.84 -1.21 -5.52
CA SER A 146 5.22 -1.71 -5.40
C SER A 146 5.87 -2.08 -6.74
N LEU A 147 5.10 -2.59 -7.71
CA LEU A 147 5.62 -3.03 -9.01
C LEU A 147 6.13 -1.88 -9.89
N LYS A 148 5.66 -0.64 -9.68
CA LYS A 148 6.06 0.56 -10.46
C LYS A 148 7.56 0.84 -10.35
N HIS A 149 8.18 0.25 -9.35
CA HIS A 149 9.55 0.51 -8.93
C HIS A 149 10.45 -0.68 -9.25
N GLY A 150 9.96 -1.58 -10.12
CA GLY A 150 10.63 -2.82 -10.48
C GLY A 150 10.63 -3.87 -9.37
N GLN A 151 10.17 -3.56 -8.15
CA GLN A 151 10.32 -4.39 -6.94
C GLN A 151 9.86 -5.85 -7.10
N GLY A 152 8.97 -6.10 -8.05
CA GLY A 152 8.39 -7.42 -8.24
C GLY A 152 7.47 -7.80 -7.07
N PHE A 153 7.08 -9.06 -7.04
CA PHE A 153 6.23 -9.59 -5.98
C PHE A 153 7.11 -10.20 -4.89
N ILE A 154 7.29 -9.49 -3.77
CA ILE A 154 8.01 -10.02 -2.59
C ILE A 154 7.42 -11.36 -2.12
N ALA A 155 6.11 -11.56 -2.29
CA ALA A 155 5.46 -12.82 -2.00
C ALA A 155 6.09 -14.03 -2.72
N LYS A 156 6.62 -13.85 -3.94
CA LYS A 156 7.30 -14.93 -4.68
C LYS A 156 8.63 -15.32 -4.04
N ASP A 157 9.32 -14.39 -3.39
CA ASP A 157 10.55 -14.69 -2.65
C ASP A 157 10.20 -15.44 -1.36
N LEU A 158 9.15 -15.01 -0.66
CA LEU A 158 8.63 -15.68 0.54
C LEU A 158 8.18 -17.12 0.26
N LEU A 159 7.46 -17.36 -0.84
CA LEU A 159 7.03 -18.70 -1.25
C LEU A 159 8.19 -19.65 -1.56
N ARG A 160 9.37 -19.12 -1.87
CA ARG A 160 10.60 -19.91 -2.10
C ARG A 160 11.46 -20.06 -0.85
N GLY A 161 11.04 -19.49 0.28
CA GLY A 161 11.84 -19.43 1.50
C GLY A 161 13.01 -18.44 1.44
N ASP A 162 13.07 -17.56 0.43
CA ASP A 162 14.16 -16.59 0.27
C ASP A 162 13.83 -15.26 0.99
N PHE A 163 13.85 -15.31 2.33
CA PHE A 163 13.57 -14.15 3.17
C PHE A 163 14.65 -13.05 3.06
N GLU A 164 15.87 -13.39 2.65
CA GLU A 164 16.91 -12.41 2.38
C GLU A 164 16.54 -11.56 1.17
N ALA A 165 16.17 -12.19 0.05
CA ALA A 165 15.69 -11.49 -1.13
C ALA A 165 14.41 -10.67 -0.85
N ALA A 166 13.48 -11.24 -0.07
CA ALA A 166 12.26 -10.55 0.34
C ALA A 166 12.56 -9.26 1.14
N LEU A 167 13.47 -9.34 2.12
CA LEU A 167 13.93 -8.17 2.88
C LEU A 167 14.67 -7.16 2.01
N HIS A 168 15.53 -7.63 1.09
CA HIS A 168 16.25 -6.76 0.18
C HIS A 168 15.27 -5.98 -0.74
N ASN A 169 14.27 -6.65 -1.30
CA ASN A 169 13.24 -6.01 -2.12
C ASN A 169 12.39 -5.00 -1.32
N TYR A 170 12.21 -5.21 -0.02
CA TYR A 170 11.52 -4.28 0.88
C TYR A 170 12.38 -3.06 1.28
N LEU A 171 13.60 -3.30 1.74
CA LEU A 171 14.45 -2.33 2.44
C LEU A 171 15.47 -1.64 1.52
N ALA A 172 15.87 -2.27 0.41
CA ALA A 172 17.04 -1.88 -0.37
C ALA A 172 16.75 -1.72 -1.87
N ARG A 173 15.47 -1.59 -2.25
CA ARG A 173 15.06 -1.40 -3.65
C ARG A 173 14.39 -0.05 -3.85
N PRO A 174 15.17 1.01 -4.12
CA PRO A 174 14.60 2.33 -4.37
C PRO A 174 13.84 2.34 -5.70
N SER A 175 12.86 3.22 -5.76
CA SER A 175 12.16 3.54 -6.99
C SER A 175 12.89 4.66 -7.72
N GLU A 176 13.06 4.53 -9.04
CA GLU A 176 13.54 5.63 -9.88
C GLU A 176 12.57 6.82 -9.92
N LEU A 177 11.30 6.57 -9.58
CA LEU A 177 10.23 7.56 -9.60
C LEU A 177 9.89 8.12 -8.20
N ASP A 178 10.54 7.64 -7.14
CA ASP A 178 10.28 8.09 -5.78
C ASP A 178 11.41 9.01 -5.32
N ARG A 179 11.05 10.25 -4.98
CA ARG A 179 11.97 11.27 -4.45
C ARG A 179 11.82 11.45 -2.94
N SER A 180 11.01 10.62 -2.29
CA SER A 180 10.80 10.67 -0.85
C SER A 180 12.08 10.33 -0.07
N ASP A 181 12.07 10.66 1.21
CA ASP A 181 13.15 10.28 2.12
C ASP A 181 13.30 8.74 2.24
N ASP A 182 12.19 7.99 2.10
CA ASP A 182 12.19 6.53 2.08
C ASP A 182 13.00 5.97 0.89
N ALA A 183 12.94 6.63 -0.28
CA ALA A 183 13.74 6.25 -1.44
C ALA A 183 15.25 6.43 -1.19
N LYS A 184 15.63 7.49 -0.48
CA LYS A 184 17.03 7.73 -0.09
C LYS A 184 17.53 6.68 0.90
N VAL A 185 16.71 6.33 1.89
CA VAL A 185 17.00 5.23 2.83
C VAL A 185 17.19 3.91 2.08
N LYS A 186 16.31 3.60 1.13
CA LYS A 186 16.42 2.38 0.31
C LYS A 186 17.68 2.37 -0.55
N ALA A 187 18.03 3.49 -1.17
CA ALA A 187 19.28 3.60 -1.92
C ALA A 187 20.51 3.39 -1.03
N PHE A 188 20.50 3.97 0.18
CA PHE A 188 21.57 3.73 1.16
C PHE A 188 21.74 2.25 1.50
N TRP A 189 20.63 1.54 1.77
CA TRP A 189 20.69 0.11 2.12
C TRP A 189 21.04 -0.80 0.94
N ARG A 190 20.70 -0.40 -0.29
CA ARG A 190 21.20 -1.06 -1.51
C ARG A 190 22.73 -1.07 -1.55
N ASP A 191 23.33 0.08 -1.24
CA ASP A 191 24.78 0.27 -1.36
C ASP A 191 25.55 -0.24 -0.13
N ASN A 192 24.86 -0.48 0.98
CA ASN A 192 25.42 -0.90 2.28
C ASN A 192 24.83 -2.22 2.81
N TRP A 193 24.31 -3.08 1.95
CA TRP A 193 23.67 -4.33 2.36
C TRP A 193 24.63 -5.20 3.20
N GLY A 194 24.16 -5.64 4.38
CA GLY A 194 24.95 -6.41 5.34
C GLY A 194 25.75 -5.58 6.34
N LYS A 195 25.90 -4.25 6.15
CA LYS A 195 26.57 -3.35 7.09
C LYS A 195 25.56 -2.73 8.06
N TRP A 196 24.95 -3.55 8.91
CA TRP A 196 23.79 -3.13 9.72
C TRP A 196 24.06 -2.04 10.76
N ASP A 197 25.33 -1.84 11.13
CA ASP A 197 25.77 -0.75 12.02
C ASP A 197 26.00 0.58 11.29
N ALA A 198 25.84 0.62 9.96
CA ALA A 198 26.01 1.84 9.19
C ALA A 198 24.94 2.89 9.57
N ARG A 199 25.38 4.13 9.78
CA ARG A 199 24.49 5.23 10.15
C ARG A 199 23.78 5.80 8.92
N VAL A 200 22.46 5.64 8.88
CA VAL A 200 21.61 6.21 7.82
C VAL A 200 21.38 7.71 8.10
N PRO A 201 21.72 8.63 7.18
CA PRO A 201 21.60 10.07 7.40
C PRO A 201 20.21 10.65 7.06
N PHE A 202 19.17 9.80 7.05
CA PHE A 202 17.82 10.16 6.60
C PHE A 202 16.79 9.81 7.68
N GLU A 203 15.85 10.73 7.95
CA GLU A 203 14.81 10.59 8.99
C GLU A 203 13.90 9.38 8.76
N GLY A 204 13.64 9.03 7.50
CA GLY A 204 12.83 7.89 7.07
C GLY A 204 13.35 6.53 7.58
N THR A 205 14.60 6.47 8.07
CA THR A 205 15.17 5.26 8.67
C THR A 205 14.39 4.78 9.91
N LYS A 206 13.71 5.68 10.63
CA LYS A 206 12.91 5.36 11.83
C LYS A 206 11.88 4.25 11.59
N LYS A 207 11.30 4.20 10.39
CA LYS A 207 10.36 3.15 9.95
C LYS A 207 10.97 1.75 9.98
N TYR A 208 12.27 1.64 9.74
CA TYR A 208 12.98 0.36 9.62
C TYR A 208 13.69 -0.07 10.91
N HIS A 209 13.57 0.70 12.00
CA HIS A 209 14.36 0.50 13.21
C HIS A 209 14.26 -0.92 13.79
N ARG A 210 13.05 -1.54 13.81
CA ARG A 210 12.85 -2.89 14.34
C ARG A 210 13.55 -3.94 13.48
N VAL A 211 13.44 -3.82 12.16
CA VAL A 211 14.11 -4.69 11.18
C VAL A 211 15.62 -4.56 11.36
N LEU A 212 16.15 -3.34 11.38
CA LEU A 212 17.59 -3.08 11.53
C LEU A 212 18.14 -3.51 12.89
N LYS A 213 17.37 -3.35 13.97
CA LYS A 213 17.72 -3.88 15.29
C LYS A 213 17.83 -5.40 15.23
N SER A 214 16.85 -6.09 14.66
CA SER A 214 16.88 -7.55 14.50
C SER A 214 18.08 -8.02 13.67
N LEU A 215 18.42 -7.31 12.59
CA LEU A 215 19.55 -7.65 11.74
C LEU A 215 20.92 -7.44 12.40
N ARG A 216 21.03 -6.49 13.34
CA ARG A 216 22.24 -6.28 14.16
C ARG A 216 22.38 -7.34 15.25
N GLU A 217 21.29 -7.64 15.96
CA GLU A 217 21.29 -8.60 17.08
C GLU A 217 21.40 -10.05 16.60
N HIS A 218 20.77 -10.37 15.46
CA HIS A 218 20.74 -11.71 14.87
C HIS A 218 21.03 -11.66 13.35
N PRO A 219 22.27 -11.37 12.95
CA PRO A 219 22.65 -11.35 11.54
C PRO A 219 22.39 -12.71 10.88
N GLY A 220 21.71 -12.72 9.74
CA GLY A 220 21.38 -13.95 9.00
C GLY A 220 20.04 -14.59 9.38
N ASP A 221 19.39 -14.17 10.46
CA ASP A 221 18.01 -14.58 10.78
C ASP A 221 17.00 -13.70 10.03
N TRP A 222 16.89 -13.95 8.73
CA TRP A 222 16.07 -13.16 7.81
C TRP A 222 14.58 -13.28 8.11
N VAL A 223 14.13 -14.44 8.57
CA VAL A 223 12.72 -14.66 8.94
C VAL A 223 12.37 -13.75 10.10
N ARG A 224 13.17 -13.76 11.18
CA ARG A 224 12.94 -12.91 12.34
C ARG A 224 12.94 -11.43 12.00
N ALA A 225 13.88 -10.99 11.15
CA ALA A 225 13.97 -9.61 10.69
C ALA A 225 12.77 -9.21 9.82
N PHE A 226 12.32 -10.06 8.90
CA PHE A 226 11.13 -9.81 8.08
C PHE A 226 9.85 -9.71 8.92
N LEU A 227 9.73 -10.55 9.96
CA LEU A 227 8.61 -10.51 10.90
C LEU A 227 8.63 -9.28 11.83
N GLN A 228 9.61 -8.38 11.72
CA GLN A 228 9.57 -7.06 12.36
C GLN A 228 8.83 -6.01 11.53
N ILE A 229 8.58 -6.25 10.24
CA ILE A 229 7.75 -5.37 9.39
C ILE A 229 6.32 -5.38 9.94
N GLU A 230 5.65 -4.23 10.01
CA GLU A 230 4.26 -4.17 10.52
C GLU A 230 3.33 -5.19 9.83
N ALA A 231 2.48 -5.84 10.63
CA ALA A 231 1.69 -7.01 10.20
C ALA A 231 0.80 -6.70 8.99
N ASP A 232 0.12 -5.56 9.00
CA ASP A 232 -0.75 -5.10 7.91
C ASP A 232 0.02 -4.93 6.60
N TYR A 233 1.27 -4.44 6.67
CA TYR A 233 2.11 -4.29 5.50
C TYR A 233 2.56 -5.65 4.96
N ARG A 234 2.93 -6.60 5.83
CA ARG A 234 3.25 -7.97 5.39
C ARG A 234 2.05 -8.65 4.72
N ALA A 235 0.86 -8.50 5.28
CA ALA A 235 -0.37 -8.99 4.68
C ALA A 235 -0.61 -8.35 3.30
N MET A 236 -0.38 -7.04 3.15
CA MET A 236 -0.48 -6.33 1.87
C MET A 236 0.49 -6.86 0.80
N LEU A 237 1.69 -7.31 1.18
CA LEU A 237 2.64 -7.92 0.23
C LEU A 237 2.10 -9.22 -0.37
N LEU A 238 1.50 -10.08 0.46
CA LEU A 238 0.87 -11.32 0.02
C LEU A 238 -0.38 -11.04 -0.82
N PHE A 239 -1.23 -10.15 -0.31
CA PHE A 239 -2.47 -9.77 -0.97
C PHE A 239 -2.24 -9.15 -2.35
N THR A 240 -1.15 -8.41 -2.55
CA THR A 240 -0.76 -7.87 -3.86
C THR A 240 -0.51 -8.99 -4.88
N TYR A 241 0.20 -10.06 -4.50
CA TYR A 241 0.41 -11.19 -5.40
C TYR A 241 -0.86 -12.02 -5.61
N GLN A 242 -1.64 -12.24 -4.55
CA GLN A 242 -2.93 -12.91 -4.65
C GLN A 242 -3.91 -12.18 -5.59
N SER A 243 -3.92 -10.84 -5.52
CA SER A 243 -4.69 -9.97 -6.42
C SER A 243 -4.25 -10.10 -7.88
N TYR A 244 -2.95 -10.29 -8.12
CA TYR A 244 -2.42 -10.53 -9.47
C TYR A 244 -2.92 -11.87 -10.03
N LEU A 245 -2.84 -12.95 -9.23
CA LEU A 245 -3.36 -14.26 -9.61
C LEU A 245 -4.86 -14.21 -9.91
N TRP A 246 -5.62 -13.47 -9.09
CA TRP A 246 -7.04 -13.25 -9.32
C TRP A 246 -7.30 -12.53 -10.65
N ASN A 247 -6.57 -11.44 -10.93
CA ASN A 247 -6.71 -10.70 -12.19
C ASN A 247 -6.43 -11.60 -13.40
N GLU A 248 -5.32 -12.34 -13.38
CA GLU A 248 -5.00 -13.25 -14.48
C GLU A 248 -6.01 -14.41 -14.59
N GLY A 249 -6.54 -14.88 -13.46
CA GLY A 249 -7.54 -15.94 -13.39
C GLY A 249 -8.86 -15.50 -14.01
N VAL A 250 -9.39 -14.35 -13.60
CA VAL A 250 -10.61 -13.77 -14.19
C VAL A 250 -10.40 -13.42 -15.66
N ARG A 251 -9.23 -12.88 -16.02
CA ARG A 251 -8.88 -12.62 -17.42
C ARG A 251 -8.98 -13.89 -18.26
N ARG A 252 -8.47 -15.02 -17.75
CA ARG A 252 -8.55 -16.31 -18.44
C ARG A 252 -9.98 -16.87 -18.43
N TYR A 253 -10.71 -16.73 -17.32
CA TYR A 253 -12.09 -17.17 -17.19
C TYR A 253 -13.01 -16.47 -18.19
N LEU A 254 -12.85 -15.15 -18.40
CA LEU A 254 -13.59 -14.42 -19.43
C LEU A 254 -13.33 -14.97 -20.84
N GLN A 255 -12.11 -15.43 -21.14
CA GLN A 255 -11.80 -16.06 -22.43
C GLN A 255 -12.42 -17.46 -22.60
N GLU A 256 -12.81 -18.12 -21.52
CA GLU A 256 -13.55 -19.40 -21.56
C GLU A 256 -15.07 -19.18 -21.67
N LEU A 257 -15.54 -17.97 -21.37
CA LEU A 257 -16.96 -17.61 -21.42
C LEU A 257 -17.33 -16.86 -22.70
N LEU A 258 -16.43 -16.01 -23.21
CA LEU A 258 -16.74 -15.06 -24.27
C LEU A 258 -15.80 -15.23 -25.46
N PRO A 259 -16.30 -15.03 -26.68
CA PRO A 259 -15.47 -15.01 -27.87
C PRO A 259 -14.57 -13.76 -27.87
N ARG A 260 -13.47 -13.81 -28.61
CA ARG A 260 -12.40 -12.81 -28.54
C ARG A 260 -12.87 -11.41 -28.96
N GLU A 261 -13.74 -11.34 -29.95
CA GLU A 261 -14.35 -10.13 -30.51
C GLU A 261 -15.23 -9.39 -29.49
N HIS A 262 -15.74 -10.08 -28.48
CA HIS A 262 -16.52 -9.49 -27.40
C HIS A 262 -15.65 -8.93 -26.27
N LEU A 263 -14.34 -9.18 -26.32
CA LEU A 263 -13.38 -8.77 -25.32
C LEU A 263 -12.48 -7.65 -25.85
N PHE A 264 -12.11 -6.73 -24.98
CA PHE A 264 -11.11 -5.71 -25.30
C PHE A 264 -10.09 -5.55 -24.16
N PRO A 265 -8.82 -5.30 -24.51
CA PRO A 265 -7.76 -5.17 -23.53
C PRO A 265 -7.71 -3.76 -22.93
N MET A 266 -7.27 -3.68 -21.68
CA MET A 266 -6.92 -2.44 -21.01
C MET A 266 -5.63 -2.63 -20.23
N LYS A 267 -4.63 -1.78 -20.45
CA LYS A 267 -3.35 -1.87 -19.74
C LYS A 267 -3.53 -1.45 -18.29
N TYR A 268 -2.74 -2.06 -17.41
CA TYR A 268 -2.61 -1.69 -16.01
C TYR A 268 -1.18 -1.99 -15.53
N GLN A 269 -0.86 -1.61 -14.30
CA GLN A 269 0.49 -1.68 -13.76
C GLN A 269 1.11 -3.09 -13.73
N ALA A 270 0.32 -4.15 -13.62
CA ALA A 270 0.84 -5.52 -13.59
C ALA A 270 0.57 -6.33 -14.88
N GLY A 271 0.14 -5.67 -15.97
CA GLY A 271 -0.08 -6.31 -17.27
C GLY A 271 -1.26 -5.74 -18.05
N THR A 272 -2.15 -6.62 -18.52
CA THR A 272 -3.34 -6.26 -19.30
C THR A 272 -4.57 -6.93 -18.71
N LEU A 273 -5.63 -6.16 -18.49
CA LEU A 273 -6.95 -6.64 -18.10
C LEU A 273 -7.81 -6.88 -19.35
N LEU A 274 -8.80 -7.77 -19.27
CA LEU A 274 -9.81 -7.94 -20.33
C LEU A 274 -11.18 -7.52 -19.81
N PHE A 275 -11.86 -6.66 -20.56
CA PHE A 275 -13.24 -6.27 -20.33
C PHE A 275 -14.11 -6.75 -21.49
N HIS A 276 -15.40 -6.91 -21.25
CA HIS A 276 -16.37 -7.26 -22.27
C HIS A 276 -17.14 -6.04 -22.76
N ARG A 277 -17.34 -5.98 -24.08
CA ARG A 277 -18.21 -5.01 -24.76
C ARG A 277 -19.57 -5.59 -25.15
N ASP A 278 -19.64 -6.92 -25.19
CA ASP A 278 -20.88 -7.63 -25.42
C ASP A 278 -20.87 -9.02 -24.77
N ALA A 279 -22.05 -9.57 -24.57
CA ALA A 279 -22.29 -10.91 -24.06
C ALA A 279 -23.79 -11.24 -24.24
N ASP A 280 -24.09 -12.50 -24.54
CA ASP A 280 -25.48 -12.99 -24.52
C ASP A 280 -26.07 -12.95 -23.09
N SER A 281 -27.39 -13.07 -23.00
CA SER A 281 -28.11 -12.95 -21.73
C SER A 281 -27.74 -14.02 -20.71
N GLU A 282 -27.46 -15.25 -21.14
CA GLU A 282 -27.09 -16.36 -20.26
C GLU A 282 -25.72 -16.13 -19.63
N THR A 283 -24.74 -15.73 -20.45
CA THR A 283 -23.39 -15.38 -20.03
C THR A 283 -23.40 -14.16 -19.11
N LEU A 284 -24.22 -13.14 -19.41
CA LEU A 284 -24.36 -11.97 -18.53
C LEU A 284 -24.91 -12.32 -17.15
N ASN A 285 -25.94 -13.17 -17.08
CA ASN A 285 -26.49 -13.63 -15.81
C ASN A 285 -25.44 -14.44 -15.04
N THR A 286 -24.75 -15.36 -15.72
CA THR A 286 -23.64 -16.12 -15.14
C THR A 286 -22.55 -15.20 -14.58
N LEU A 287 -22.13 -14.17 -15.31
CA LEU A 287 -21.10 -13.24 -14.87
C LEU A 287 -21.51 -12.37 -13.68
N ARG A 288 -22.80 -11.98 -13.59
CA ARG A 288 -23.33 -11.18 -12.47
C ARG A 288 -23.38 -11.97 -11.17
N ASP A 289 -23.73 -13.24 -11.24
CA ASP A 289 -23.86 -14.12 -10.06
C ASP A 289 -22.54 -14.82 -9.72
N SER A 290 -21.58 -14.84 -10.65
CA SER A 290 -20.29 -15.49 -10.46
C SER A 290 -19.35 -14.71 -9.54
N THR A 291 -18.74 -15.44 -8.62
CA THR A 291 -17.52 -15.04 -7.91
C THR A 291 -16.29 -15.72 -8.50
N PHE A 292 -15.11 -15.20 -8.20
CA PHE A 292 -13.84 -15.87 -8.47
C PHE A 292 -12.98 -15.83 -7.19
N PRO A 293 -12.28 -16.93 -6.85
CA PRO A 293 -11.55 -17.00 -5.59
C PRO A 293 -10.22 -16.25 -5.63
N LEU A 294 -9.94 -15.53 -4.55
CA LEU A 294 -8.57 -15.24 -4.14
C LEU A 294 -7.90 -16.56 -3.73
N LEU A 295 -6.86 -16.96 -4.46
CA LEU A 295 -6.29 -18.30 -4.35
C LEU A 295 -5.47 -18.48 -3.07
N ALA A 296 -5.65 -19.63 -2.43
CA ALA A 296 -4.91 -20.11 -1.26
C ALA A 296 -4.58 -21.61 -1.43
N PRO A 297 -3.71 -22.19 -0.58
CA PRO A 297 -3.31 -23.60 -0.69
C PRO A 297 -4.44 -24.62 -0.76
N ASP A 298 -5.54 -24.31 -0.09
CA ASP A 298 -6.72 -25.15 0.11
C ASP A 298 -7.94 -24.66 -0.69
N SER A 299 -7.75 -23.74 -1.65
CA SER A 299 -8.84 -23.27 -2.51
C SER A 299 -9.48 -24.41 -3.31
N LEU A 300 -10.76 -24.69 -3.05
CA LEU A 300 -11.57 -25.62 -3.83
C LEU A 300 -12.20 -24.90 -5.01
N ILE A 301 -12.08 -25.46 -6.22
CA ILE A 301 -12.60 -24.87 -7.46
C ILE A 301 -13.47 -25.91 -8.17
N GLU A 302 -14.78 -25.83 -7.96
CA GLU A 302 -15.75 -26.81 -8.49
C GLU A 302 -16.11 -26.52 -9.96
N ASP A 303 -16.23 -25.24 -10.33
CA ASP A 303 -16.56 -24.82 -11.69
C ASP A 303 -15.42 -25.23 -12.67
N PRO A 304 -15.71 -26.04 -13.71
CA PRO A 304 -14.68 -26.51 -14.64
C PRO A 304 -13.98 -25.40 -15.43
N LYS A 305 -14.71 -24.33 -15.80
CA LYS A 305 -14.13 -23.20 -16.54
C LYS A 305 -13.24 -22.36 -15.62
N LYS A 306 -13.63 -22.14 -14.36
CA LYS A 306 -12.76 -21.51 -13.35
C LYS A 306 -11.55 -22.38 -13.04
N ARG A 307 -11.72 -23.71 -12.93
CA ARG A 307 -10.62 -24.66 -12.71
C ARG A 307 -9.56 -24.55 -13.80
N LYS A 308 -9.99 -24.62 -15.06
CA LYS A 308 -9.12 -24.43 -16.23
C LYS A 308 -8.40 -23.07 -16.22
N ALA A 309 -9.09 -22.01 -15.81
CA ALA A 309 -8.49 -20.69 -15.68
C ALA A 309 -7.42 -20.64 -14.58
N VAL A 310 -7.69 -21.22 -13.41
CA VAL A 310 -6.73 -21.29 -12.30
C VAL A 310 -5.51 -22.13 -12.69
N ASP A 311 -5.71 -23.31 -13.29
CA ASP A 311 -4.60 -24.17 -13.72
C ASP A 311 -3.69 -23.50 -14.73
N TRP A 312 -4.27 -22.74 -15.66
CA TRP A 312 -3.50 -21.95 -16.61
C TRP A 312 -2.63 -20.88 -15.92
N VAL A 313 -3.19 -20.15 -14.95
CA VAL A 313 -2.45 -19.13 -14.19
C VAL A 313 -1.34 -19.75 -13.35
N MET A 314 -1.68 -20.80 -12.60
CA MET A 314 -0.74 -21.50 -11.73
C MET A 314 0.40 -22.15 -12.54
N GLY A 315 0.08 -22.74 -13.69
CA GLY A 315 1.08 -23.27 -14.64
C GLY A 315 2.02 -22.19 -15.18
N ARG A 316 1.52 -20.98 -15.49
CA ARG A 316 2.38 -19.84 -15.89
C ARG A 316 3.30 -19.37 -14.79
N GLU A 317 2.81 -19.41 -13.56
CA GLU A 317 3.58 -19.08 -12.37
C GLU A 317 4.51 -20.21 -11.92
N LYS A 318 4.43 -21.39 -12.57
CA LYS A 318 5.18 -22.61 -12.24
C LYS A 318 4.98 -23.05 -10.80
N LEU A 319 3.74 -22.95 -10.34
CA LEU A 319 3.31 -23.31 -8.98
C LEU A 319 2.08 -24.21 -9.04
N SER A 320 1.90 -25.07 -8.04
CA SER A 320 0.60 -25.65 -7.68
C SER A 320 -0.11 -24.78 -6.63
N LEU A 321 -1.40 -25.01 -6.39
CA LEU A 321 -2.13 -24.31 -5.32
C LEU A 321 -1.50 -24.59 -3.95
N GLU A 322 -1.20 -25.84 -3.63
CA GLU A 322 -0.58 -26.24 -2.36
C GLU A 322 0.73 -25.50 -2.04
N GLN A 323 1.48 -25.13 -3.09
CA GLN A 323 2.71 -24.36 -3.00
C GLN A 323 2.50 -22.87 -2.69
N LEU A 324 1.26 -22.37 -2.56
CA LEU A 324 0.96 -21.03 -2.04
C LEU A 324 1.09 -20.97 -0.50
N ARG A 325 2.08 -21.67 0.06
CA ARG A 325 2.34 -21.78 1.50
C ARG A 325 3.73 -21.22 1.82
N ILE A 326 3.84 -20.48 2.92
CA ILE A 326 5.12 -19.94 3.40
C ILE A 326 5.50 -20.77 4.64
N GLU A 327 6.35 -21.76 4.43
CA GLU A 327 6.66 -22.79 5.44
C GLU A 327 7.40 -22.24 6.67
N GLU A 328 8.16 -21.16 6.49
CA GLU A 328 8.95 -20.57 7.56
C GLU A 328 8.10 -19.78 8.57
N ALA A 329 6.89 -19.35 8.19
CA ALA A 329 6.02 -18.54 9.04
C ALA A 329 4.51 -18.74 8.76
N PRO A 330 3.99 -19.98 8.76
CA PRO A 330 2.66 -20.31 8.23
C PRO A 330 1.50 -19.68 9.01
N ARG A 331 1.70 -19.35 10.30
CA ARG A 331 0.67 -18.69 11.14
C ARG A 331 0.63 -17.17 10.95
N MET A 332 1.70 -16.57 10.42
CA MET A 332 1.85 -15.11 10.32
C MET A 332 1.83 -14.62 8.88
N LEU A 333 2.18 -15.47 7.93
CA LEU A 333 2.24 -15.21 6.50
C LEU A 333 1.48 -16.31 5.77
N TYR A 334 0.25 -16.03 5.38
CA TYR A 334 -0.60 -17.00 4.69
C TYR A 334 -1.48 -16.31 3.65
N PHE A 335 -1.81 -17.05 2.59
CA PHE A 335 -2.83 -16.69 1.63
C PHE A 335 -4.18 -17.16 2.15
N LYS A 336 -5.20 -16.32 2.06
CA LYS A 336 -6.54 -16.64 2.55
C LYS A 336 -7.49 -16.82 1.37
N HIS A 337 -8.22 -17.93 1.34
CA HIS A 337 -9.30 -18.12 0.39
C HIS A 337 -10.42 -17.10 0.67
N GLU A 338 -10.85 -16.39 -0.37
CA GLU A 338 -11.98 -15.47 -0.30
C GLU A 338 -12.64 -15.35 -1.67
N GLU A 339 -13.95 -15.55 -1.72
CA GLU A 339 -14.74 -15.37 -2.92
C GLU A 339 -14.99 -13.90 -3.18
N ARG A 340 -14.71 -13.46 -4.41
CA ARG A 340 -14.87 -12.08 -4.85
C ARG A 340 -15.78 -12.02 -6.07
N PRO A 341 -16.81 -11.15 -6.10
CA PRO A 341 -17.66 -10.97 -7.28
C PRO A 341 -16.82 -10.69 -8.53
N THR A 342 -17.08 -11.42 -9.63
CA THR A 342 -16.35 -11.27 -10.89
C THR A 342 -16.72 -9.96 -11.59
N VAL A 343 -18.00 -9.59 -11.57
CA VAL A 343 -18.53 -8.35 -12.13
C VAL A 343 -19.24 -7.56 -11.03
N ILE A 344 -19.16 -6.24 -11.10
CA ILE A 344 -19.95 -5.32 -10.28
C ILE A 344 -20.73 -4.37 -11.19
N VAL A 345 -21.90 -3.93 -10.74
CA VAL A 345 -22.66 -2.87 -11.40
C VAL A 345 -22.66 -1.65 -10.48
N PRO A 346 -22.12 -0.50 -10.90
CA PRO A 346 -22.13 0.70 -10.06
C PRO A 346 -23.57 1.17 -9.83
N HIS A 347 -23.95 1.35 -8.57
CA HIS A 347 -25.27 1.90 -8.24
C HIS A 347 -25.25 3.43 -8.36
N LYS A 348 -26.37 3.99 -8.81
CA LYS A 348 -26.56 5.46 -8.94
C LYS A 348 -25.44 6.12 -9.74
N LEU A 349 -25.05 5.51 -10.87
CA LEU A 349 -24.09 6.11 -11.79
C LEU A 349 -24.70 7.35 -12.45
N VAL A 350 -24.10 8.50 -12.17
CA VAL A 350 -24.53 9.81 -12.68
C VAL A 350 -23.33 10.51 -13.30
N ILE A 351 -23.50 10.95 -14.54
CA ILE A 351 -22.58 11.86 -15.23
C ILE A 351 -23.13 13.27 -15.04
N GLY A 352 -22.33 14.13 -14.40
CA GLY A 352 -22.67 15.52 -14.17
C GLY A 352 -22.67 16.36 -15.45
N ARG A 353 -23.07 17.63 -15.33
CA ARG A 353 -22.98 18.58 -16.44
C ARG A 353 -21.52 18.78 -16.82
N VAL A 354 -21.26 18.88 -18.13
CA VAL A 354 -19.96 19.25 -18.67
C VAL A 354 -19.66 20.70 -18.30
N GLN A 355 -18.45 20.96 -17.85
CA GLN A 355 -17.99 22.28 -17.43
C GLN A 355 -16.61 22.56 -18.02
N ASN A 356 -16.26 23.84 -18.13
CA ASN A 356 -14.87 24.22 -18.41
C ASN A 356 -13.97 23.73 -17.26
N ASP A 357 -12.79 23.22 -17.60
CA ASP A 357 -11.79 22.77 -16.64
C ASP A 357 -11.12 23.98 -16.00
N ASP A 358 -11.31 24.14 -14.69
CA ASP A 358 -10.74 25.23 -13.88
C ASP A 358 -9.22 25.12 -13.68
N LEU A 359 -8.61 23.96 -13.96
CA LEU A 359 -7.17 23.74 -13.82
C LEU A 359 -6.45 23.67 -15.17
N ASN A 360 -7.14 23.24 -16.23
CA ASN A 360 -6.55 23.00 -17.54
C ASN A 360 -7.24 23.86 -18.59
N ARG A 361 -6.69 25.06 -18.85
CA ARG A 361 -7.28 26.03 -19.78
C ARG A 361 -7.51 25.40 -21.16
N GLY A 362 -8.70 25.63 -21.72
CA GLY A 362 -9.09 25.09 -23.02
C GLY A 362 -9.65 23.66 -22.99
N TYR A 363 -9.62 22.98 -21.84
CA TYR A 363 -10.22 21.67 -21.66
C TYR A 363 -11.54 21.74 -20.88
N LEU A 364 -12.25 20.62 -20.91
CA LEU A 364 -13.48 20.37 -20.18
C LEU A 364 -13.22 19.44 -19.00
N LYS A 365 -14.14 19.45 -18.05
CA LYS A 365 -14.23 18.49 -16.94
C LYS A 365 -15.66 18.00 -16.77
N VAL A 366 -15.78 16.83 -16.15
CA VAL A 366 -17.08 16.28 -15.74
C VAL A 366 -16.95 15.59 -14.38
N ASN A 367 -17.99 15.73 -13.55
CA ASN A 367 -18.08 15.01 -12.28
C ASN A 367 -18.87 13.73 -12.48
N ILE A 368 -18.34 12.60 -12.02
CA ILE A 368 -19.00 11.31 -12.11
C ILE A 368 -19.21 10.78 -10.71
N ALA A 369 -20.46 10.49 -10.36
CA ALA A 369 -20.84 9.97 -9.06
C ALA A 369 -21.42 8.56 -9.19
N PHE A 370 -21.07 7.67 -8.25
CA PHE A 370 -21.62 6.31 -8.17
C PHE A 370 -21.33 5.71 -6.80
N THR A 371 -22.00 4.60 -6.49
CA THR A 371 -21.80 3.82 -5.26
C THR A 371 -21.32 2.42 -5.63
N LEU A 372 -20.27 1.96 -4.95
CA LEU A 372 -19.71 0.61 -5.13
C LEU A 372 -19.75 -0.20 -3.84
N PRO A 373 -19.85 -1.54 -3.92
CA PRO A 373 -19.63 -2.40 -2.77
C PRO A 373 -18.19 -2.30 -2.25
N PRO A 374 -17.92 -2.73 -1.00
CA PRO A 374 -16.57 -2.85 -0.49
C PRO A 374 -15.67 -3.70 -1.40
N GLY A 375 -14.38 -3.34 -1.47
CA GLY A 375 -13.41 -4.07 -2.27
C GLY A 375 -13.40 -3.75 -3.78
N ALA A 376 -14.39 -3.02 -4.31
CA ALA A 376 -14.38 -2.57 -5.71
C ALA A 376 -13.61 -1.25 -5.91
N TYR A 377 -13.09 -1.03 -7.12
CA TYR A 377 -12.23 0.12 -7.46
C TYR A 377 -12.97 1.12 -8.34
N ALA A 378 -13.15 2.35 -7.85
CA ALA A 378 -13.77 3.44 -8.61
C ALA A 378 -13.03 3.77 -9.90
N THR A 379 -11.71 3.65 -9.88
CA THR A 379 -10.87 3.86 -11.06
C THR A 379 -11.22 2.91 -12.21
N LEU A 380 -11.65 1.67 -11.95
CA LEU A 380 -12.09 0.76 -13.02
C LEU A 380 -13.40 1.20 -13.68
N VAL A 381 -14.32 1.79 -12.91
CA VAL A 381 -15.55 2.37 -13.46
C VAL A 381 -15.21 3.54 -14.39
N ILE A 382 -14.33 4.44 -13.94
CA ILE A 382 -13.87 5.56 -14.76
C ILE A 382 -13.15 5.06 -16.02
N LYS A 383 -12.21 4.12 -15.89
CA LYS A 383 -11.50 3.56 -17.04
C LYS A 383 -12.45 2.87 -18.02
N ARG A 384 -13.49 2.17 -17.54
CA ARG A 384 -14.50 1.56 -18.41
C ARG A 384 -15.33 2.62 -19.13
N LEU A 385 -15.69 3.70 -18.43
CA LEU A 385 -16.47 4.79 -19.00
C LEU A 385 -15.70 5.53 -20.10
N PHE A 386 -14.39 5.73 -19.92
CA PHE A 386 -13.50 6.40 -20.87
C PHE A 386 -12.58 5.43 -21.62
N HIS A 387 -13.01 4.17 -21.82
CA HIS A 387 -12.14 3.13 -22.37
C HIS A 387 -11.62 3.43 -23.80
N PHE A 388 -12.28 4.33 -24.52
CA PHE A 388 -11.92 4.80 -25.86
C PHE A 388 -10.75 5.81 -25.88
N GLU A 389 -10.42 6.43 -24.74
CA GLU A 389 -9.32 7.41 -24.64
C GLU A 389 -8.39 7.17 -23.45
N TYR A 390 -8.69 6.20 -22.59
CA TYR A 390 -7.87 5.93 -21.41
C TYR A 390 -6.51 5.36 -21.78
N GLU A 391 -5.46 6.02 -21.31
CA GLU A 391 -4.10 5.50 -21.31
C GLU A 391 -3.55 5.43 -19.88
N GLU A 392 -2.85 4.34 -19.56
CA GLU A 392 -2.03 4.28 -18.35
C GLU A 392 -0.82 5.21 -18.50
N ASP A 393 -0.50 5.92 -17.41
CA ASP A 393 0.65 6.79 -17.39
C ASP A 393 1.94 5.99 -17.52
N SER A 394 2.72 6.26 -18.56
CA SER A 394 4.06 5.69 -18.70
C SER A 394 5.01 6.32 -17.69
N ALA A 395 6.06 5.59 -17.30
CA ALA A 395 7.11 6.13 -16.44
C ALA A 395 7.75 7.40 -17.04
N GLN A 396 7.80 7.49 -18.37
CA GLN A 396 8.27 8.68 -19.09
C GLN A 396 7.30 9.86 -18.96
N LYS A 397 5.99 9.67 -19.19
CA LYS A 397 4.97 10.72 -18.99
C LYS A 397 4.95 11.23 -17.55
N ILE A 398 5.17 10.35 -16.58
CA ILE A 398 5.29 10.73 -15.16
C ILE A 398 6.52 11.62 -14.93
N ARG A 399 7.67 11.29 -15.54
CA ARG A 399 8.91 12.08 -15.45
C ARG A 399 8.78 13.44 -16.12
N GLU A 400 8.18 13.49 -17.30
CA GLU A 400 7.95 14.71 -18.07
C GLU A 400 7.00 15.67 -17.33
N GLY A 401 5.97 15.14 -16.67
CA GLY A 401 5.06 15.94 -15.82
C GLY A 401 5.71 16.55 -14.57
N TRP A 402 6.97 16.19 -14.24
CA TRP A 402 7.74 16.84 -13.17
C TRP A 402 8.59 18.01 -13.67
N TYR A 403 8.70 18.17 -14.98
CA TYR A 403 9.43 19.27 -15.59
C TYR A 403 8.45 20.41 -15.88
N THR A 404 8.52 21.48 -15.09
CA THR A 404 8.01 22.78 -15.50
C THR A 404 9.20 23.50 -16.13
N PRO A 405 9.24 23.72 -17.46
CA PRO A 405 10.23 24.62 -18.03
C PRO A 405 10.10 25.97 -17.33
N PRO A 406 11.21 26.66 -17.00
CA PRO A 406 11.13 28.07 -16.68
C PRO A 406 10.39 28.75 -17.83
N GLU A 407 9.28 29.43 -17.56
CA GLU A 407 8.68 30.32 -18.56
C GLU A 407 9.77 31.31 -18.97
N GLU A 408 10.17 31.26 -20.24
CA GLU A 408 10.92 32.34 -20.86
C GLU A 408 10.03 33.58 -20.73
N ARG A 409 10.40 34.47 -19.81
CA ARG A 409 9.82 35.80 -19.74
C ARG A 409 10.29 36.54 -20.99
N ASP A 410 9.44 36.57 -22.00
CA ASP A 410 9.57 37.51 -23.10
C ASP A 410 9.52 38.95 -22.54
N GLY A 411 10.64 39.66 -22.73
CA GLY A 411 10.69 41.12 -22.87
C GLY A 411 10.39 42.00 -21.67
N ASP A 412 11.34 42.12 -20.73
CA ASP A 412 11.44 43.34 -19.91
C ASP A 412 12.24 44.39 -20.71
N GLU A 413 11.53 45.29 -21.40
CA GLU A 413 12.09 46.59 -21.80
C GLU A 413 12.48 47.37 -20.54
N ALA A 414 13.77 47.65 -20.38
CA ALA A 414 14.31 48.40 -19.27
C ALA A 414 13.84 49.87 -19.29
N PRO A 415 13.25 50.42 -18.22
CA PRO A 415 12.98 51.85 -18.14
C PRO A 415 14.28 52.62 -17.83
N ALA A 416 14.52 53.67 -18.62
CA ALA A 416 15.69 54.52 -18.58
C ALA A 416 15.92 55.21 -17.21
N ALA A 417 17.20 55.35 -16.87
CA ALA A 417 17.70 55.90 -15.62
C ALA A 417 17.35 57.39 -15.40
N ARG A 418 16.97 57.75 -14.17
CA ARG A 418 16.99 59.14 -13.66
C ARG A 418 18.25 59.40 -12.83
N PRO A 419 18.85 60.60 -12.90
CA PRO A 419 20.16 60.89 -12.29
C PRO A 419 20.04 61.17 -10.78
N PRO A 420 21.17 61.09 -10.03
CA PRO A 420 21.15 61.08 -8.58
C PRO A 420 21.08 62.50 -7.99
N ARG A 421 20.33 62.66 -6.88
CA ARG A 421 20.46 63.83 -6.01
C ARG A 421 21.35 63.49 -4.82
N GLY A 422 22.37 64.33 -4.62
CA GLY A 422 23.37 64.23 -3.56
C GLY A 422 22.86 64.56 -2.15
N PRO A 423 23.74 64.48 -1.13
CA PRO A 423 23.35 64.28 0.26
C PRO A 423 23.32 65.57 1.08
N ARG A 424 22.48 65.64 2.13
CA ARG A 424 22.82 66.23 3.45
C ARG A 424 21.71 66.09 4.52
N ARG A 425 22.05 65.30 5.55
CA ARG A 425 22.09 65.57 7.02
C ARG A 425 20.88 66.13 7.81
N PRO A 426 20.84 65.90 9.14
CA PRO A 426 19.63 65.59 9.90
C PRO A 426 19.23 66.64 10.96
N ALA A 427 17.98 66.56 11.46
CA ALA A 427 17.58 66.60 12.87
C ALA A 427 16.09 66.97 13.03
N ALA A 428 15.35 66.25 13.89
CA ALA A 428 14.65 66.79 15.07
C ALA A 428 13.72 65.75 15.71
N ARG A 429 13.74 65.70 17.04
CA ARG A 429 12.93 64.90 17.96
C ARG A 429 11.44 65.29 17.92
N ALA A 430 10.56 64.34 18.23
CA ALA A 430 9.35 64.59 19.03
C ALA A 430 8.94 63.33 19.81
N GLU A 431 8.46 63.57 21.02
CA GLU A 431 8.33 62.66 22.17
C GLU A 431 7.09 61.75 22.15
N ALA A 432 7.17 60.68 22.95
CA ALA A 432 6.07 59.77 23.28
C ALA A 432 5.49 60.11 24.67
N PRO A 433 4.22 59.77 24.96
CA PRO A 433 3.76 59.53 26.32
C PRO A 433 3.65 58.04 26.64
N ARG A 434 4.08 57.72 27.86
CA ARG A 434 4.10 56.40 28.53
C ARG A 434 2.73 56.07 29.12
N THR A 435 2.38 54.79 29.20
CA THR A 435 1.55 54.27 30.30
C THR A 435 2.02 52.88 30.73
N GLU A 436 1.97 52.69 32.04
CA GLU A 436 2.68 51.69 32.85
C GLU A 436 1.92 50.36 33.01
N ALA A 437 2.69 49.31 33.24
CA ALA A 437 2.23 48.04 33.82
C ALA A 437 2.35 48.09 35.35
N PRO A 438 1.59 47.28 36.11
CA PRO A 438 1.97 46.93 37.47
C PRO A 438 2.46 45.47 37.59
N ARG A 439 3.58 45.32 38.30
CA ARG A 439 4.09 44.10 38.94
C ARG A 439 3.80 44.17 40.45
N ALA A 440 3.45 43.04 41.05
CA ALA A 440 3.75 42.64 42.44
C ALA A 440 3.72 41.09 42.46
N ALA A 441 4.77 40.32 42.76
CA ALA A 441 5.52 40.12 44.02
C ALA A 441 4.62 39.64 45.17
N ALA A 442 4.88 38.58 45.96
CA ALA A 442 5.96 37.59 46.04
C ALA A 442 5.62 36.52 47.10
N ARG A 443 6.49 35.49 47.21
CA ARG A 443 6.89 34.68 48.41
C ARG A 443 6.14 33.38 48.77
N GLY A 444 6.95 32.37 49.13
CA GLY A 444 6.59 31.19 49.94
C GLY A 444 7.10 29.86 49.35
N ALA A 445 8.39 29.54 49.45
CA ALA A 445 8.96 28.60 50.44
C ALA A 445 8.79 27.09 50.11
N ARG A 446 9.94 26.40 49.91
CA ARG A 446 10.10 24.93 50.02
C ARG A 446 10.05 24.51 51.51
N PRO A 447 9.82 23.22 51.83
CA PRO A 447 10.97 22.35 52.07
C PRO A 447 10.82 20.90 51.55
N ALA A 448 11.95 20.22 51.56
CA ALA A 448 12.16 18.82 51.23
C ALA A 448 11.67 17.85 52.32
N SER A 449 11.35 16.60 51.94
CA SER A 449 11.45 15.39 52.78
C SER A 449 11.57 14.19 51.84
N GLN A 450 12.74 13.55 51.74
CA GLN A 450 13.19 12.37 52.50
C GLN A 450 12.26 11.16 52.43
N ALA A 451 12.78 10.12 51.77
CA ALA A 451 12.32 8.72 51.83
C ALA A 451 12.41 8.16 53.26
N PRO A 452 11.81 6.98 53.51
CA PRO A 452 12.69 5.82 53.61
C PRO A 452 12.14 4.53 52.95
N ARG A 453 13.10 3.73 52.49
CA ARG A 453 12.98 2.30 52.14
C ARG A 453 12.96 1.44 53.42
N ARG A 454 12.27 0.29 53.37
CA ARG A 454 12.60 -1.01 54.04
C ARG A 454 11.48 -2.04 53.77
N PRO A 455 11.68 -3.36 53.98
CA PRO A 455 12.61 -4.30 53.34
C PRO A 455 11.84 -5.55 52.79
N PRO A 456 12.51 -6.55 52.17
CA PRO A 456 11.84 -7.78 51.72
C PRO A 456 11.78 -8.83 52.84
N VAL A 457 10.66 -9.54 52.93
CA VAL A 457 10.48 -10.69 53.83
C VAL A 457 10.79 -11.97 53.06
N SER A 458 11.75 -12.70 53.58
CA SER A 458 12.05 -14.11 53.30
C SER A 458 11.03 -15.00 54.00
N ASP A 459 10.56 -16.05 53.33
CA ASP A 459 10.26 -17.28 54.03
C ASP A 459 10.54 -18.52 53.19
N SER A 460 11.30 -19.41 53.83
CA SER A 460 11.70 -20.74 53.41
C SER A 460 10.61 -21.75 53.74
N ALA A 461 10.32 -22.69 52.84
CA ALA A 461 9.78 -23.98 53.23
C ALA A 461 10.31 -25.09 52.32
N VAL A 462 10.84 -26.11 52.97
CA VAL A 462 11.59 -27.25 52.44
C VAL A 462 10.64 -28.38 52.03
N GLY A 463 10.97 -29.05 50.91
CA GLY A 463 10.90 -30.51 50.82
C GLY A 463 9.73 -31.12 50.03
N ARG A 464 10.03 -31.68 48.85
CA ARG A 464 10.06 -33.14 48.64
C ARG A 464 10.68 -33.48 47.27
N LEU A 465 11.64 -34.40 47.33
CA LEU A 465 12.36 -35.00 46.21
C LEU A 465 11.43 -35.91 45.39
N ALA A 466 11.47 -35.76 44.06
CA ALA A 466 11.06 -36.78 43.11
C ALA A 466 12.13 -36.87 42.01
N GLN A 467 12.62 -38.10 41.78
CA GLN A 467 13.69 -38.42 40.85
C GLN A 467 13.26 -38.19 39.38
N PRO A 468 14.17 -37.76 38.48
CA PRO A 468 13.84 -37.55 37.08
C PRO A 468 13.88 -38.87 36.28
N LYS A 469 12.83 -39.09 35.46
CA LYS A 469 12.84 -40.10 34.38
C LYS A 469 13.77 -39.64 33.25
N GLU A 470 14.61 -40.53 32.78
CA GLU A 470 15.52 -40.34 31.65
C GLU A 470 14.77 -39.96 30.37
N ALA A 471 15.29 -38.94 29.67
CA ALA A 471 14.85 -38.53 28.34
C ALA A 471 15.63 -39.30 27.26
N PRO A 472 15.00 -39.65 26.12
CA PRO A 472 15.68 -40.33 25.02
C PRO A 472 16.74 -39.42 24.36
N PRO A 473 17.76 -40.01 23.70
CA PRO A 473 18.88 -39.24 23.16
C PRO A 473 18.42 -38.30 22.03
N PRO A 474 19.05 -37.13 21.88
CA PRO A 474 18.66 -36.16 20.86
C PRO A 474 18.95 -36.69 19.46
N ALA A 475 17.94 -36.61 18.59
CA ALA A 475 18.13 -36.78 17.15
C ALA A 475 19.12 -35.73 16.64
N ALA A 476 20.03 -36.15 15.75
CA ALA A 476 21.02 -35.28 15.14
C ALA A 476 20.36 -34.02 14.55
N ALA A 477 20.88 -32.85 14.93
CA ALA A 477 20.38 -31.57 14.45
C ALA A 477 20.42 -31.51 12.92
N PRO A 478 19.36 -31.03 12.25
CA PRO A 478 19.44 -30.72 10.82
C PRO A 478 20.49 -29.61 10.64
N ALA A 479 21.40 -29.81 9.70
CA ALA A 479 22.44 -28.83 9.38
C ALA A 479 21.81 -27.46 9.10
N ALA A 480 22.37 -26.42 9.70
CA ALA A 480 21.90 -25.05 9.53
C ALA A 480 21.83 -24.67 8.04
N PRO A 481 20.79 -23.92 7.61
CA PRO A 481 20.63 -23.55 6.21
C PRO A 481 21.80 -22.66 5.77
N VAL A 482 22.53 -23.15 4.77
CA VAL A 482 23.73 -22.51 4.21
C VAL A 482 23.35 -21.17 3.57
N GLY A 483 23.99 -20.07 3.98
CA GLY A 483 23.71 -18.72 3.49
C GLY A 483 23.95 -18.56 1.98
N PHE A 484 23.34 -17.55 1.34
CA PHE A 484 23.42 -17.32 -0.11
C PHE A 484 24.87 -17.28 -0.63
N ARG A 485 25.79 -16.63 0.08
CA ARG A 485 27.21 -16.55 -0.30
C ARG A 485 27.89 -17.91 -0.29
N GLU A 486 27.53 -18.77 0.65
CA GLU A 486 28.11 -20.10 0.78
C GLU A 486 27.47 -21.09 -0.20
N ARG A 487 26.18 -20.92 -0.54
CA ARG A 487 25.55 -21.59 -1.68
C ARG A 487 26.15 -21.17 -3.03
N GLN A 488 26.50 -19.90 -3.21
CA GLN A 488 27.22 -19.41 -4.40
C GLN A 488 28.65 -19.97 -4.46
N ARG A 489 29.33 -20.07 -3.31
CA ARG A 489 30.67 -20.68 -3.21
C ARG A 489 30.63 -22.17 -3.53
N GLN A 490 29.70 -22.92 -2.94
CA GLN A 490 29.49 -24.34 -3.23
C GLN A 490 29.10 -24.57 -4.69
N LYS A 491 28.26 -23.72 -5.30
CA LYS A 491 27.99 -23.77 -6.76
C LYS A 491 29.22 -23.50 -7.61
N LYS A 492 30.06 -22.54 -7.21
CA LYS A 492 31.29 -22.20 -7.92
C LYS A 492 32.31 -23.34 -7.81
N ASP A 493 32.45 -23.92 -6.62
CA ASP A 493 33.36 -25.04 -6.34
C ASP A 493 32.90 -26.32 -7.06
N ALA A 494 31.61 -26.63 -7.05
CA ALA A 494 31.03 -27.74 -7.82
C ALA A 494 31.25 -27.56 -9.34
N LYS A 495 31.14 -26.33 -9.85
CA LYS A 495 31.37 -26.02 -11.27
C LYS A 495 32.86 -26.11 -11.65
N VAL A 496 33.76 -25.76 -10.74
CA VAL A 496 35.21 -25.95 -10.91
C VAL A 496 35.56 -27.44 -10.91
N GLN A 497 34.93 -28.22 -10.03
CA GLN A 497 35.20 -29.65 -9.92
C GLN A 497 34.66 -30.43 -11.11
N ALA A 498 33.45 -30.11 -11.59
CA ALA A 498 32.90 -30.67 -12.82
C ALA A 498 33.76 -30.35 -14.06
N ARG A 499 34.38 -29.16 -14.11
CA ARG A 499 35.34 -28.80 -15.18
C ARG A 499 36.64 -29.59 -15.09
N LYS A 500 37.16 -29.85 -13.89
CA LYS A 500 38.35 -30.70 -13.69
C LYS A 500 38.07 -32.15 -14.09
N GLU A 501 36.90 -32.68 -13.74
CA GLU A 501 36.48 -34.04 -14.13
C GLU A 501 36.27 -34.17 -15.65
N GLN A 502 35.73 -33.13 -16.31
CA GLN A 502 35.63 -33.11 -17.78
C GLN A 502 36.99 -32.99 -18.48
N ALA A 503 37.95 -32.25 -17.90
CA ALA A 503 39.30 -32.16 -18.44
C ALA A 503 40.08 -33.47 -18.29
N ALA A 504 39.88 -34.20 -17.18
CA ALA A 504 40.49 -35.51 -16.93
C ALA A 504 39.92 -36.63 -17.82
N LYS A 505 38.73 -36.44 -18.41
CA LYS A 505 38.08 -37.41 -19.31
C LYS A 505 38.37 -37.20 -20.80
N ARG A 506 39.23 -36.24 -21.18
CA ARG A 506 39.66 -36.08 -22.58
C ARG A 506 40.80 -37.04 -22.90
N PRO A 507 40.63 -38.00 -23.83
CA PRO A 507 41.75 -38.84 -24.27
C PRO A 507 42.73 -38.02 -25.10
N GLU A 508 44.03 -38.15 -24.81
CA GLU A 508 45.11 -37.65 -25.66
C GLU A 508 45.03 -38.34 -27.04
N SER A 509 44.51 -37.62 -28.04
CA SER A 509 44.62 -38.04 -29.43
C SER A 509 46.06 -37.84 -29.89
N ARG A 510 46.80 -38.95 -29.89
CA ARG A 510 48.11 -39.17 -30.49
C ARG A 510 48.29 -38.47 -31.85
N LYS A 511 49.47 -37.85 -31.99
CA LYS A 511 50.20 -37.62 -33.24
C LYS A 511 50.07 -38.80 -34.21
N LYS A 512 49.74 -38.53 -35.47
CA LYS A 512 50.25 -39.22 -36.68
C LYS A 512 49.76 -38.51 -37.97
N LYS A 513 50.54 -37.55 -38.47
CA LYS A 513 51.35 -37.64 -39.71
C LYS A 513 52.10 -36.34 -39.89
#